data_AF-A0A1G0CYS5-F1
#
_entry.id   AF-A0A1G0CYS5-F1
#
_cell.length_a   1.000
_cell.length_b   1.000
_cell.length_c   1.000
_cell.angle_alpha   90.00
_cell.angle_beta   90.00
_cell.angle_gamma   90.00
#
_symmetry.space_group_name_H-M   'P 1'
#
loop_
_entity.id
_entity.type
_entity.pdbx_description
1 polymer ?
#
loop_
_entity_poly.entity_id
_entity_poly.type
_entity_poly.pdbx_seq_one_letter_code
_entity_poly.pdbx_strand_id
1 'polypeptide(L)'
;MHSTPRYFRATLISLCLLLTACGQSLPEWRNGKLVVIVPESSWGARAEFERELVQLFADHLHSSVELIPSPQDKIDRSLRRHHAHFAAASLRSEINIDSLHFGPSYQTVREQVICGRTPRLPRKIAELSGNSLTVVAGSAQETSLRELRDRSPNLQWEARRGLSASELLQEVADGTADCAVANELQVADARNYYANLVTAFDIGTPSRLAWAFSRDVDPDLLREAKTFFARIQQDGTLNRLLDRYYGHRNRLKQIDAAAFVTSTERDLPEYRSLFQEAADLTSIDWRLLAALAYQESQWDPLATSYTNVRGMMMLTEDTADRMGVKNRLDPRESIIAGAKYLALLKEQMPDRIPEPDRTWLALAAYNQGYGHLEDARILTTRNGGNPDSWTDIKKWMPLLNQPGYYETLKYGYARGGEAVILVESIRSYYDMLKRLDSESVAAETKPISYSLIEPLKRLLR
;
A
#
# COMPACT_ATOMS: atom_id res chain seq x y z
N MET A 1 83.23 20.81 -22.28
CA MET A 1 82.86 19.38 -22.26
C MET A 1 82.15 19.10 -20.95
N HIS A 2 80.89 18.67 -21.09
CA HIS A 2 79.92 18.10 -20.13
C HIS A 2 79.89 18.59 -18.68
N SER A 3 78.95 19.50 -18.42
CA SER A 3 78.42 19.79 -17.08
C SER A 3 76.94 19.37 -17.02
N THR A 4 76.67 18.43 -16.14
CA THR A 4 75.40 17.78 -15.78
C THR A 4 74.29 18.75 -15.34
N PRO A 5 73.00 18.51 -15.71
CA PRO A 5 71.87 18.97 -14.92
C PRO A 5 71.34 17.86 -14.00
N ARG A 6 71.09 18.24 -12.75
CA ARG A 6 70.48 17.42 -11.69
C ARG A 6 69.06 16.98 -12.07
N TYR A 7 68.82 15.67 -12.10
CA TYR A 7 67.47 15.10 -12.12
C TYR A 7 66.85 15.20 -10.72
N PHE A 8 65.78 15.98 -10.61
CA PHE A 8 64.81 15.89 -9.50
C PHE A 8 64.11 14.53 -9.60
N ARG A 9 64.37 13.63 -8.66
CA ARG A 9 63.53 12.44 -8.45
C ARG A 9 62.25 12.87 -7.74
N ALA A 10 61.17 13.04 -8.50
CA ALA A 10 59.83 13.05 -7.94
C ALA A 10 59.47 11.60 -7.58
N THR A 11 59.39 11.32 -6.28
CA THR A 11 58.91 10.04 -5.76
C THR A 11 57.41 9.95 -6.02
N LEU A 12 57.03 9.17 -7.03
CA LEU A 12 55.65 8.75 -7.27
C LEU A 12 55.23 7.81 -6.12
N ILE A 13 54.56 8.36 -5.10
CA ILE A 13 53.83 7.54 -4.12
C ILE A 13 52.56 7.09 -4.84
N SER A 14 52.62 5.85 -5.36
CA SER A 14 51.45 5.13 -5.83
C SER A 14 50.57 4.83 -4.62
N LEU A 15 49.54 5.65 -4.39
CA LEU A 15 48.51 5.39 -3.40
C LEU A 15 47.61 4.27 -3.95
N CYS A 16 48.03 3.02 -3.75
CA CYS A 16 47.15 1.87 -3.90
C CYS A 16 46.02 2.00 -2.85
N LEU A 17 44.86 2.48 -3.29
CA LEU A 17 43.59 2.29 -2.61
C LEU A 17 43.28 0.78 -2.59
N LEU A 18 43.79 0.10 -1.57
CA LEU A 18 43.29 -1.21 -1.18
C LEU A 18 41.86 -1.02 -0.67
N LEU A 19 40.88 -1.36 -1.52
CA LEU A 19 39.51 -1.64 -1.11
C LEU A 19 39.53 -2.86 -0.19
N THR A 20 39.74 -2.63 1.10
CA THR A 20 39.44 -3.60 2.14
C THR A 20 37.92 -3.65 2.31
N ALA A 21 37.25 -4.52 1.55
CA ALA A 21 35.94 -5.03 1.91
C ALA A 21 36.11 -6.03 3.08
N CYS A 22 36.41 -5.50 4.27
CA CYS A 22 36.39 -6.24 5.54
C CYS A 22 35.08 -5.89 6.26
N GLY A 23 34.36 -6.93 6.68
CA GLY A 23 33.00 -6.85 7.20
C GLY A 23 32.83 -5.87 8.35
N GLN A 24 31.92 -4.92 8.18
CA GLN A 24 31.35 -4.20 9.31
C GLN A 24 30.45 -5.17 10.07
N SER A 25 30.78 -5.43 11.33
CA SER A 25 29.86 -6.05 12.28
C SER A 25 28.64 -5.15 12.45
N LEU A 26 27.45 -5.73 12.58
CA LEU A 26 26.25 -4.96 12.89
C LEU A 26 26.46 -4.11 14.15
N PRO A 27 25.91 -2.89 14.19
CA PRO A 27 25.89 -2.14 15.43
C PRO A 27 25.11 -2.96 16.47
N GLU A 28 25.51 -2.94 17.73
CA GLU A 28 24.67 -3.57 18.76
C GLU A 28 23.32 -2.87 18.79
N TRP A 29 22.24 -3.63 18.65
CA TRP A 29 20.88 -3.09 18.65
C TRP A 29 20.54 -2.33 19.95
N ARG A 30 21.21 -2.66 21.05
CA ARG A 30 21.13 -1.98 22.35
C ARG A 30 21.76 -0.58 22.34
N ASN A 31 22.66 -0.29 21.40
CA ASN A 31 23.27 1.03 21.22
C ASN A 31 22.39 1.97 20.37
N GLY A 32 21.09 1.70 20.29
CA GLY A 32 20.10 2.62 19.73
C GLY A 32 19.96 2.57 18.21
N LYS A 33 20.39 1.51 17.53
CA LYS A 33 20.23 1.38 16.07
C LYS A 33 19.85 -0.03 15.61
N LEU A 34 18.74 -0.14 14.91
CA LEU A 34 18.22 -1.35 14.30
C LEU A 34 18.38 -1.31 12.77
N VAL A 35 19.29 -2.11 12.24
CA VAL A 35 19.37 -2.43 10.81
C VAL A 35 18.37 -3.53 10.46
N VAL A 36 17.45 -3.27 9.52
CA VAL A 36 16.35 -4.17 9.14
C VAL A 36 16.27 -4.33 7.62
N ILE A 37 16.19 -5.56 7.14
CA ILE A 37 15.96 -5.84 5.72
C ILE A 37 14.47 -5.67 5.38
N VAL A 38 14.17 -4.97 4.29
CA VAL A 38 12.85 -4.91 3.66
C VAL A 38 12.94 -5.34 2.19
N PRO A 39 11.86 -5.86 1.58
CA PRO A 39 11.89 -6.24 0.17
C PRO A 39 12.18 -5.01 -0.71
N GLU A 40 13.13 -5.15 -1.65
CA GLU A 40 13.46 -4.10 -2.62
C GLU A 40 12.25 -3.72 -3.49
N SER A 41 11.45 -4.72 -3.88
CA SER A 41 10.20 -4.55 -4.62
C SER A 41 9.12 -3.78 -3.86
N SER A 42 9.28 -3.64 -2.55
CA SER A 42 8.40 -2.85 -1.69
C SER A 42 8.95 -1.44 -1.42
N TRP A 43 10.14 -1.07 -1.89
CA TRP A 43 10.72 0.24 -1.59
C TRP A 43 9.85 1.39 -2.16
N GLY A 44 9.65 2.47 -1.36
CA GLY A 44 8.69 3.54 -1.66
C GLY A 44 7.32 3.34 -0.98
N ALA A 45 6.23 3.77 -1.63
CA ALA A 45 4.87 3.72 -1.06
C ALA A 45 4.37 2.29 -0.74
N ARG A 46 5.01 1.27 -1.31
CA ARG A 46 4.59 -0.14 -1.22
C ARG A 46 5.11 -0.88 0.03
N ALA A 47 6.03 -0.30 0.81
CA ALA A 47 6.53 -0.82 2.08
C ALA A 47 5.98 -0.08 3.30
N GLU A 48 5.00 0.82 3.14
CA GLU A 48 4.50 1.65 4.23
C GLU A 48 4.09 0.85 5.47
N PHE A 49 3.40 -0.29 5.28
CA PHE A 49 3.06 -1.20 6.38
C PHE A 49 4.29 -1.74 7.13
N GLU A 50 5.24 -2.37 6.44
CA GLU A 50 6.43 -2.96 7.09
C GLU A 50 7.29 -1.87 7.74
N ARG A 51 7.40 -0.69 7.12
CA ARG A 51 8.13 0.45 7.70
C ARG A 51 7.50 0.95 8.98
N GLU A 52 6.18 1.14 9.00
CA GLU A 52 5.48 1.61 10.19
C GLU A 52 5.51 0.56 11.31
N LEU A 53 5.34 -0.73 10.98
CA LEU A 53 5.46 -1.81 11.96
C LEU A 53 6.87 -1.90 12.56
N VAL A 54 7.91 -1.75 11.73
CA VAL A 54 9.30 -1.71 12.19
C VAL A 54 9.57 -0.46 13.03
N GLN A 55 9.02 0.69 12.66
CA GLN A 55 9.16 1.92 13.44
C GLN A 55 8.53 1.79 14.83
N LEU A 56 7.32 1.22 14.92
CA LEU A 56 6.66 0.95 16.21
C LEU A 56 7.50 0.03 17.11
N PHE A 57 8.21 -0.93 16.54
CA PHE A 57 9.12 -1.80 17.29
C PHE A 57 10.40 -1.08 17.71
N ALA A 58 10.92 -0.21 16.86
CA ALA A 58 12.08 0.60 17.19
C ALA A 58 11.79 1.59 18.32
N ASP A 59 10.60 2.19 18.31
CA ASP A 59 10.11 3.04 19.40
C ASP A 59 9.97 2.25 20.71
N HIS A 60 9.50 0.99 20.64
CA HIS A 60 9.47 0.07 21.78
C HIS A 60 10.87 -0.22 22.33
N LEU A 61 11.88 -0.27 21.47
CA LEU A 61 13.28 -0.49 21.84
C LEU A 61 14.06 0.80 22.16
N HIS A 62 13.45 1.97 21.97
CA HIS A 62 14.14 3.27 22.00
C HIS A 62 15.35 3.35 21.04
N SER A 63 15.21 2.75 19.86
CA SER A 63 16.25 2.67 18.83
C SER A 63 15.85 3.42 17.56
N SER A 64 16.83 3.96 16.86
CA SER A 64 16.69 4.41 15.47
C SER A 64 16.64 3.21 14.51
N VAL A 65 16.05 3.40 13.32
CA VAL A 65 15.95 2.35 12.30
C VAL A 65 16.76 2.72 11.06
N GLU A 66 17.50 1.75 10.54
CA GLU A 66 18.05 1.76 9.19
C GLU A 66 17.40 0.62 8.38
N LEU A 67 16.72 0.99 7.29
CA LEU A 67 16.10 0.03 6.39
C LEU A 67 17.00 -0.25 5.20
N ILE A 68 17.30 -1.52 4.94
CA ILE A 68 18.10 -1.95 3.79
C ILE A 68 17.20 -2.72 2.81
N PRO A 69 17.00 -2.21 1.58
CA PRO A 69 16.28 -2.97 0.56
C PRO A 69 17.08 -4.20 0.13
N SER A 70 16.40 -5.33 -0.06
CA SER A 70 17.01 -6.56 -0.57
C SER A 70 16.07 -7.34 -1.50
N PRO A 71 16.57 -7.94 -2.59
CA PRO A 71 15.82 -8.94 -3.35
C PRO A 71 15.35 -10.07 -2.44
N GLN A 72 14.12 -10.53 -2.64
CA GLN A 72 13.49 -11.51 -1.75
C GLN A 72 14.28 -12.83 -1.68
N ASP A 73 14.86 -13.27 -2.79
CA ASP A 73 15.71 -14.46 -2.91
C ASP A 73 17.09 -14.32 -2.23
N LYS A 74 17.48 -13.11 -1.81
CA LYS A 74 18.75 -12.86 -1.10
C LYS A 74 18.61 -12.64 0.39
N ILE A 75 17.40 -12.46 0.91
CA ILE A 75 17.15 -12.13 2.33
C ILE A 75 17.78 -13.15 3.28
N ASP A 76 17.52 -14.44 3.05
CA ASP A 76 18.05 -15.54 3.87
C ASP A 76 19.60 -15.54 3.91
N ARG A 77 20.24 -15.33 2.76
CA ARG A 77 21.71 -15.19 2.70
C ARG A 77 22.21 -13.96 3.46
N SER A 78 21.51 -12.82 3.36
CA SER A 78 21.88 -11.58 4.04
C SER A 78 21.75 -11.70 5.56
N LEU A 79 20.72 -12.37 6.05
CA LEU A 79 20.55 -12.65 7.48
C LEU A 79 21.65 -13.58 8.02
N ARG A 80 21.96 -14.68 7.31
CA ARG A 80 23.05 -15.59 7.69
C ARG A 80 24.44 -14.95 7.68
N ARG A 81 24.62 -13.84 6.97
CA ARG A 81 25.87 -13.07 6.94
C ARG A 81 25.86 -11.89 7.90
N HIS A 82 24.82 -11.76 8.73
CA HIS A 82 24.63 -10.65 9.65
C HIS A 82 24.70 -9.29 8.96
N HIS A 83 24.06 -9.13 7.81
CA HIS A 83 23.93 -7.82 7.17
C HIS A 83 22.78 -6.99 7.76
N ALA A 84 21.90 -7.59 8.56
CA ALA A 84 20.85 -6.93 9.31
C ALA A 84 20.45 -7.75 10.55
N HIS A 85 19.80 -7.11 11.51
CA HIS A 85 19.32 -7.78 12.71
C HIS A 85 18.14 -8.72 12.43
N PHE A 86 17.22 -8.31 11.55
CA PHE A 86 16.09 -9.09 11.11
C PHE A 86 15.57 -8.61 9.75
N ALA A 87 14.64 -9.37 9.17
CA ALA A 87 13.94 -9.02 7.94
C ALA A 87 12.44 -8.87 8.18
N ALA A 88 11.90 -7.72 7.78
CA ALA A 88 10.48 -7.38 7.73
C ALA A 88 10.02 -7.45 6.26
N ALA A 89 9.71 -8.67 5.82
CA ALA A 89 9.57 -8.99 4.40
C ALA A 89 8.42 -9.94 4.08
N SER A 90 7.38 -9.97 4.94
CA SER A 90 6.20 -10.83 4.75
C SER A 90 6.58 -12.29 4.44
N LEU A 91 7.50 -12.84 5.22
CA LEU A 91 8.02 -14.20 5.03
C LEU A 91 7.12 -15.22 5.72
N ARG A 92 6.98 -16.40 5.11
CA ARG A 92 6.20 -17.50 5.66
C ARG A 92 6.98 -18.19 6.79
N SER A 93 6.37 -18.26 7.98
CA SER A 93 7.03 -18.74 9.21
C SER A 93 7.00 -20.26 9.41
N GLU A 94 6.12 -20.98 8.72
CA GLU A 94 5.98 -22.43 8.86
C GLU A 94 7.04 -23.23 8.11
N ILE A 95 7.95 -22.56 7.40
CA ILE A 95 9.01 -23.22 6.67
C ILE A 95 10.08 -23.66 7.67
N ASN A 96 10.41 -24.96 7.68
CA ASN A 96 11.57 -25.44 8.42
C ASN A 96 12.85 -25.10 7.64
N ILE A 97 13.29 -23.85 7.73
CA ILE A 97 14.62 -23.43 7.30
C ILE A 97 15.52 -23.53 8.51
N ASP A 98 16.34 -24.57 8.60
CA ASP A 98 17.24 -24.84 9.74
C ASP A 98 18.16 -23.66 10.10
N SER A 99 18.27 -22.63 9.25
CA SER A 99 19.13 -21.47 9.45
C SER A 99 18.42 -20.18 9.87
N LEU A 100 17.11 -20.16 10.06
CA LEU A 100 16.36 -18.95 10.45
C LEU A 100 15.47 -19.20 11.67
N HIS A 101 15.26 -18.15 12.45
CA HIS A 101 14.20 -18.08 13.45
C HIS A 101 13.12 -17.12 12.98
N PHE A 102 11.86 -17.42 13.31
CA PHE A 102 10.74 -16.54 13.02
C PHE A 102 10.18 -15.94 14.30
N GLY A 103 9.82 -14.66 14.22
CA GLY A 103 9.04 -13.99 15.25
C GLY A 103 7.59 -14.47 15.28
N PRO A 104 6.74 -13.89 16.15
CA PRO A 104 5.31 -14.13 16.11
C PRO A 104 4.72 -13.81 14.73
N SER A 105 3.73 -14.61 14.33
CA SER A 105 2.93 -14.32 13.15
C SER A 105 2.05 -13.10 13.40
N TYR A 106 2.09 -12.13 12.48
CA TYR A 106 1.27 -10.92 12.56
C TYR A 106 0.07 -10.94 11.59
N GLN A 107 0.09 -11.84 10.61
CA GLN A 107 -0.99 -11.99 9.65
C GLN A 107 -1.00 -13.40 9.06
N THR A 108 -2.18 -13.89 8.70
CA THR A 108 -2.35 -15.12 7.91
C THR A 108 -2.95 -14.74 6.57
N VAL A 109 -2.37 -15.25 5.48
CA VAL A 109 -2.84 -14.99 4.12
C VAL A 109 -3.00 -16.29 3.34
N ARG A 110 -4.00 -16.34 2.47
CA ARG A 110 -4.12 -17.43 1.49
C ARG A 110 -3.22 -17.15 0.28
N GLU A 111 -2.45 -18.16 -0.12
CA GLU A 111 -1.72 -18.14 -1.38
C GLU A 111 -2.62 -18.65 -2.49
N GLN A 112 -2.61 -17.97 -3.64
CA GLN A 112 -3.59 -18.19 -4.70
C GLN A 112 -2.92 -18.28 -6.07
N VAL A 113 -3.43 -19.18 -6.91
CA VAL A 113 -3.12 -19.17 -8.35
C VAL A 113 -4.08 -18.21 -9.02
N ILE A 114 -3.53 -17.24 -9.74
CA ILE A 114 -4.26 -16.19 -10.46
C ILE A 114 -3.94 -16.32 -11.93
N CYS A 115 -4.96 -16.31 -12.78
CA CYS A 115 -4.78 -16.41 -14.22
C CYS A 115 -5.55 -15.30 -14.93
N GLY A 116 -5.16 -15.02 -16.18
CA GLY A 116 -5.97 -14.21 -17.07
C GLY A 116 -7.31 -14.89 -17.32
N ARG A 117 -8.37 -14.10 -17.53
CA ARG A 117 -9.71 -14.64 -17.82
C ARG A 117 -9.68 -15.42 -19.14
N THR A 118 -9.85 -16.75 -19.06
CA THR A 118 -9.96 -17.63 -20.22
C THR A 118 -11.21 -18.53 -20.12
N PRO A 119 -11.69 -19.13 -21.23
CA PRO A 119 -12.83 -20.04 -21.21
C PRO A 119 -12.64 -21.29 -20.34
N ARG A 120 -11.38 -21.70 -20.11
CA ARG A 120 -11.04 -22.88 -19.33
C ARG A 120 -9.95 -22.54 -18.31
N LEU A 121 -10.38 -22.03 -17.16
CA LEU A 121 -9.52 -21.81 -16.02
C LEU A 121 -9.15 -23.15 -15.35
N PRO A 122 -7.88 -23.34 -14.95
CA PRO A 122 -7.47 -24.50 -14.17
C PRO A 122 -8.16 -24.47 -12.80
N ARG A 123 -8.63 -25.62 -12.31
CA ARG A 123 -9.33 -25.73 -11.02
C ARG A 123 -8.50 -26.40 -9.92
N LYS A 124 -7.35 -26.97 -10.30
CA LYS A 124 -6.43 -27.68 -9.40
C LYS A 124 -5.03 -27.73 -10.00
N ILE A 125 -4.04 -28.01 -9.15
CA ILE A 125 -2.61 -28.09 -9.51
C ILE A 125 -2.35 -28.99 -10.72
N ALA A 126 -3.02 -30.15 -10.81
CA ALA A 126 -2.84 -31.09 -11.92
C ALA A 126 -3.28 -30.55 -13.29
N GLU A 127 -4.04 -29.46 -13.34
CA GLU A 127 -4.50 -28.81 -14.57
C GLU A 127 -3.59 -27.64 -14.98
N LEU A 128 -2.53 -27.35 -14.21
CA LEU A 128 -1.54 -26.33 -14.56
C LEU A 128 -0.50 -26.82 -15.58
N SER A 129 -0.44 -28.13 -15.83
CA SER A 129 0.47 -28.72 -16.82
C SER A 129 0.13 -28.21 -18.23
N GLY A 130 0.86 -27.19 -18.67
CA GLY A 130 0.68 -26.51 -19.96
C GLY A 130 0.52 -24.98 -19.86
N ASN A 131 0.26 -24.43 -18.67
CA ASN A 131 0.25 -22.98 -18.44
C ASN A 131 1.61 -22.53 -17.90
N SER A 132 2.08 -21.37 -18.34
CA SER A 132 3.22 -20.67 -17.74
C SER A 132 2.85 -20.17 -16.35
N LEU A 133 3.02 -21.02 -15.33
CA LEU A 133 2.88 -20.60 -13.94
C LEU A 133 4.14 -19.83 -13.53
N THR A 134 3.96 -18.60 -13.10
CA THR A 134 5.06 -17.73 -12.66
C THR A 134 4.93 -17.39 -11.18
N VAL A 135 6.05 -17.09 -10.53
CA VAL A 135 6.08 -16.70 -9.12
C VAL A 135 7.29 -15.80 -8.84
N VAL A 136 7.19 -14.91 -7.86
CA VAL A 136 8.34 -14.14 -7.40
C VAL A 136 9.36 -15.07 -6.73
N ALA A 137 10.61 -15.01 -7.17
CA ALA A 137 11.69 -15.83 -6.64
C ALA A 137 11.97 -15.52 -5.16
N GLY A 138 12.09 -16.56 -4.33
CA GLY A 138 12.35 -16.45 -2.90
C GLY A 138 11.13 -16.08 -2.05
N SER A 139 9.95 -15.98 -2.66
CA SER A 139 8.73 -15.55 -1.97
C SER A 139 8.07 -16.64 -1.11
N ALA A 140 7.13 -16.22 -0.26
CA ALA A 140 6.25 -17.13 0.47
C ALA A 140 5.47 -18.05 -0.49
N GLN A 141 5.02 -17.49 -1.62
CA GLN A 141 4.31 -18.18 -2.69
C GLN A 141 5.17 -19.28 -3.32
N GLU A 142 6.43 -18.98 -3.64
CA GLU A 142 7.33 -19.97 -4.21
C GLU A 142 7.60 -21.10 -3.22
N THR A 143 7.68 -20.79 -1.92
CA THR A 143 7.83 -21.83 -0.92
C THR A 143 6.60 -22.75 -0.85
N SER A 144 5.40 -22.19 -0.91
CA SER A 144 4.16 -22.99 -1.01
C SER A 144 4.16 -23.91 -2.23
N LEU A 145 4.68 -23.46 -3.38
CA LEU A 145 4.82 -24.31 -4.57
C LEU A 145 5.83 -25.45 -4.36
N ARG A 146 6.94 -25.21 -3.66
CA ARG A 146 7.93 -26.25 -3.33
C ARG A 146 7.33 -27.35 -2.46
N GLU A 147 6.57 -26.98 -1.42
CA GLU A 147 5.85 -27.94 -0.56
C GLU A 147 4.82 -28.76 -1.36
N LEU A 148 4.12 -28.12 -2.30
CA LEU A 148 3.13 -28.82 -3.14
C LEU A 148 3.75 -29.78 -4.14
N ARG A 149 4.97 -29.49 -4.60
CA ARG A 149 5.70 -30.36 -5.53
C ARG A 149 5.93 -31.76 -4.95
N ASP A 150 6.06 -31.90 -3.63
CA ASP A 150 6.19 -33.20 -2.96
C ASP A 150 4.95 -34.10 -3.18
N ARG A 151 3.77 -33.50 -3.40
CA ARG A 151 2.50 -34.18 -3.68
C ARG A 151 2.09 -34.11 -5.14
N SER A 152 2.82 -33.35 -5.97
CA SER A 152 2.53 -33.12 -7.39
C SER A 152 3.85 -32.96 -8.14
N PRO A 153 4.58 -34.08 -8.42
CA PRO A 153 5.94 -34.03 -8.96
C PRO A 153 6.07 -33.35 -10.33
N ASN A 154 4.98 -33.31 -11.09
CA ASN A 154 4.93 -32.68 -12.42
C ASN A 154 4.66 -31.16 -12.35
N LEU A 155 4.50 -30.58 -11.16
CA LEU A 155 4.33 -29.14 -10.99
C LEU A 155 5.61 -28.41 -11.40
N GLN A 156 5.49 -27.57 -12.42
CA GLN A 156 6.56 -26.69 -12.89
C GLN A 156 6.12 -25.23 -12.77
N TRP A 157 7.08 -24.36 -12.50
CA TRP A 157 6.88 -22.92 -12.46
C TRP A 157 8.14 -22.20 -12.88
N GLU A 158 7.99 -20.93 -13.23
CA GLU A 158 9.09 -20.04 -13.52
C GLU A 158 9.23 -19.00 -12.40
N ALA A 159 10.39 -18.98 -11.75
CA ALA A 159 10.70 -18.02 -10.69
C ALA A 159 11.28 -16.73 -11.27
N ARG A 160 10.52 -15.64 -11.21
CA ARG A 160 10.90 -14.31 -11.68
C ARG A 160 11.69 -13.57 -10.61
N ARG A 161 12.90 -13.09 -10.96
CA ARG A 161 13.76 -12.31 -10.06
C ARG A 161 13.60 -10.82 -10.33
N GLY A 162 13.66 -10.00 -9.28
CA GLY A 162 13.60 -8.54 -9.38
C GLY A 162 12.19 -7.98 -9.66
N LEU A 163 11.18 -8.83 -9.82
CA LEU A 163 9.78 -8.40 -9.94
C LEU A 163 9.07 -8.47 -8.60
N SER A 164 8.13 -7.54 -8.42
CA SER A 164 7.11 -7.55 -7.38
C SER A 164 5.94 -8.47 -7.77
N ALA A 165 5.13 -8.87 -6.78
CA ALA A 165 3.88 -9.60 -7.05
C ALA A 165 2.92 -8.77 -7.92
N SER A 166 2.90 -7.44 -7.76
CA SER A 166 2.06 -6.55 -8.56
C SER A 166 2.48 -6.52 -10.04
N GLU A 167 3.78 -6.50 -10.33
CA GLU A 167 4.30 -6.58 -11.72
C GLU A 167 4.03 -7.95 -12.33
N LEU A 168 4.12 -9.03 -11.54
CA LEU A 168 3.79 -10.36 -12.01
C LEU A 168 2.30 -10.52 -12.34
N LEU A 169 1.43 -9.94 -11.52
CA LEU A 169 0.00 -9.91 -11.79
C LEU A 169 -0.34 -9.03 -13.00
N GLN A 170 0.45 -8.00 -13.27
CA GLN A 170 0.36 -7.23 -14.51
C GLN A 170 0.75 -8.07 -15.73
N GLU A 171 1.84 -8.87 -15.69
CA GLU A 171 2.18 -9.79 -16.78
C GLU A 171 1.02 -10.73 -17.14
N VAL A 172 0.30 -11.22 -16.11
CA VAL A 172 -0.91 -12.04 -16.31
C VAL A 172 -2.06 -11.24 -16.91
N ALA A 173 -2.24 -9.99 -16.49
CA ALA A 173 -3.26 -9.11 -17.04
C ALA A 173 -3.00 -8.76 -18.51
N ASP A 174 -1.73 -8.55 -18.88
CA ASP A 174 -1.29 -8.22 -20.23
C ASP A 174 -1.23 -9.44 -21.16
N GLY A 175 -1.35 -10.65 -20.59
CA GLY A 175 -1.31 -11.92 -21.32
C GLY A 175 0.11 -12.38 -21.69
N THR A 176 1.15 -11.81 -21.08
CA THR A 176 2.54 -12.25 -21.25
C THR A 176 2.90 -13.45 -20.36
N ALA A 177 2.11 -13.69 -19.31
CA ALA A 177 2.10 -14.92 -18.51
C ALA A 177 0.67 -15.47 -18.41
N ASP A 178 0.50 -16.80 -18.37
CA ASP A 178 -0.83 -17.41 -18.26
C ASP A 178 -1.40 -17.30 -16.84
N CYS A 179 -0.54 -17.62 -15.87
CA CYS A 179 -0.88 -17.60 -14.45
C CYS A 179 0.31 -17.14 -13.59
N ALA A 180 0.00 -16.57 -12.44
CA ALA A 180 0.93 -16.19 -11.41
C ALA A 180 0.46 -16.72 -10.05
N VAL A 181 1.37 -16.81 -9.08
CA VAL A 181 1.03 -17.05 -7.68
C VAL A 181 1.24 -15.78 -6.87
N ALA A 182 0.19 -15.37 -6.14
CA ALA A 182 0.18 -14.21 -5.26
C ALA A 182 -0.73 -14.48 -4.05
N ASN A 183 -0.54 -13.73 -2.96
CA ASN A 183 -1.45 -13.83 -1.82
C ASN A 183 -2.73 -13.01 -2.01
N GLU A 184 -3.77 -13.34 -1.24
CA GLU A 184 -5.08 -12.68 -1.36
C GLU A 184 -5.06 -11.15 -1.23
N LEU A 185 -4.11 -10.57 -0.49
CA LEU A 185 -3.98 -9.12 -0.34
C LEU A 185 -3.40 -8.46 -1.60
N GLN A 186 -2.38 -9.08 -2.19
CA GLN A 186 -1.79 -8.67 -3.45
C GLN A 186 -2.79 -8.78 -4.60
N VAL A 187 -3.63 -9.81 -4.57
CA VAL A 187 -4.68 -10.06 -5.57
C VAL A 187 -5.81 -9.04 -5.46
N ALA A 188 -6.25 -8.75 -4.24
CA ALA A 188 -7.23 -7.70 -3.98
C ALA A 188 -6.76 -6.35 -4.55
N ASP A 189 -5.49 -6.00 -4.32
CA ASP A 189 -4.90 -4.78 -4.88
C ASP A 189 -4.87 -4.77 -6.40
N ALA A 190 -4.34 -5.82 -7.03
CA ALA A 190 -4.18 -5.87 -8.48
C ALA A 190 -5.51 -5.82 -9.24
N ARG A 191 -6.58 -6.39 -8.67
CA ARG A 191 -7.92 -6.37 -9.28
C ARG A 191 -8.54 -5.00 -9.41
N ASN A 192 -8.09 -4.02 -8.63
CA ASN A 192 -8.54 -2.65 -8.79
C ASN A 192 -8.08 -2.05 -10.13
N TYR A 193 -7.00 -2.57 -10.70
CA TYR A 193 -6.41 -2.08 -11.95
C TYR A 193 -6.67 -3.05 -13.13
N TYR A 194 -6.76 -4.35 -12.84
CA TYR A 194 -6.82 -5.39 -13.87
C TYR A 194 -8.06 -6.29 -13.67
N ALA A 195 -9.19 -5.91 -14.29
CA ALA A 195 -10.46 -6.61 -14.14
C ALA A 195 -10.49 -8.02 -14.77
N ASN A 196 -9.53 -8.33 -15.65
CA ASN A 196 -9.39 -9.65 -16.28
C ASN A 196 -8.67 -10.67 -15.39
N LEU A 197 -8.15 -10.29 -14.22
CA LEU A 197 -7.52 -11.23 -13.28
C LEU A 197 -8.54 -12.07 -12.52
N VAL A 198 -8.42 -13.40 -12.61
CA VAL A 198 -9.31 -14.36 -11.96
C VAL A 198 -8.52 -15.26 -11.01
N THR A 199 -9.04 -15.43 -9.78
CA THR A 199 -8.49 -16.42 -8.84
C THR A 199 -8.95 -17.78 -9.30
N ALA A 200 -7.99 -18.63 -9.66
CA ALA A 200 -8.27 -20.00 -10.08
C ALA A 200 -8.60 -20.88 -8.87
N PHE A 201 -7.69 -20.94 -7.89
CA PHE A 201 -7.85 -21.67 -6.63
C PHE A 201 -6.77 -21.28 -5.62
N ASP A 202 -7.02 -21.58 -4.34
CA ASP A 202 -6.04 -21.44 -3.26
C ASP A 202 -5.05 -22.61 -3.26
N ILE A 203 -3.81 -22.36 -2.85
CA ILE A 203 -2.74 -23.36 -2.80
C ILE A 203 -2.13 -23.50 -1.41
N GLY A 204 -1.74 -24.72 -1.07
CA GLY A 204 -1.05 -25.03 0.19
C GLY A 204 -1.92 -24.74 1.42
N THR A 205 -1.27 -24.68 2.58
CA THR A 205 -1.88 -24.13 3.80
C THR A 205 -1.71 -22.61 3.80
N PRO A 206 -2.63 -21.84 4.42
CA PRO A 206 -2.45 -20.40 4.58
C PRO A 206 -1.08 -20.07 5.19
N SER A 207 -0.40 -19.06 4.63
CA SER A 207 0.91 -18.60 5.10
C SER A 207 0.75 -17.72 6.32
N ARG A 208 1.44 -18.04 7.42
CA ARG A 208 1.61 -17.13 8.56
C ARG A 208 2.82 -16.26 8.34
N LEU A 209 2.56 -14.99 8.04
CA LEU A 209 3.58 -13.97 7.81
C LEU A 209 4.24 -13.58 9.13
N ALA A 210 5.57 -13.56 9.16
CA ALA A 210 6.36 -13.17 10.31
C ALA A 210 7.68 -12.50 9.90
N TRP A 211 8.31 -11.82 10.85
CA TRP A 211 9.70 -11.39 10.71
C TRP A 211 10.65 -12.57 10.82
N ALA A 212 11.73 -12.54 10.06
CA ALA A 212 12.79 -13.55 10.08
C ALA A 212 14.07 -13.00 10.70
N PHE A 213 14.73 -13.84 11.50
CA PHE A 213 15.97 -13.57 12.22
C PHE A 213 16.98 -14.65 11.84
N SER A 214 18.28 -14.35 11.95
CA SER A 214 19.31 -15.39 11.79
C SER A 214 19.20 -16.42 12.94
N ARG A 215 19.69 -17.65 12.71
CA ARG A 215 19.65 -18.72 13.73
C ARG A 215 20.40 -18.35 15.01
N ASP A 216 21.45 -17.55 14.87
CA ASP A 216 22.36 -17.09 15.91
C ASP A 216 22.08 -15.63 16.31
N VAL A 217 20.86 -15.14 16.04
CA VAL A 217 20.40 -13.84 16.54
C VAL A 217 20.54 -13.76 18.07
N ASP A 218 20.81 -12.56 18.58
CA ASP A 218 20.69 -12.27 20.01
C ASP A 218 19.31 -12.72 20.53
N PRO A 219 19.25 -13.70 21.45
CA PRO A 219 17.99 -14.21 21.99
C PRO A 219 17.13 -13.12 22.66
N ASP A 220 17.77 -12.06 23.18
CA ASP A 220 17.06 -10.96 23.82
C ASP A 220 16.30 -10.12 22.78
N LEU A 221 16.86 -9.90 21.59
CA LEU A 221 16.17 -9.19 20.52
C LEU A 221 14.92 -9.95 20.06
N LEU A 222 15.03 -11.28 19.89
CA LEU A 222 13.89 -12.12 19.54
C LEU A 222 12.82 -12.13 20.65
N ARG A 223 13.24 -12.09 21.93
CA ARG A 223 12.32 -11.98 23.06
C ARG A 223 11.60 -10.63 23.06
N GLU A 224 12.29 -9.53 22.79
CA GLU A 224 11.67 -8.21 22.68
C GLU A 224 10.65 -8.15 21.54
N ALA A 225 10.95 -8.76 20.38
CA ALA A 225 9.99 -8.88 19.29
C ALA A 225 8.71 -9.61 19.75
N LYS A 226 8.84 -10.70 20.52
CA LYS A 226 7.70 -11.43 21.08
C LYS A 226 6.87 -10.57 22.04
N THR A 227 7.53 -9.86 22.95
CA THR A 227 6.87 -8.94 23.90
C THR A 227 6.13 -7.82 23.15
N PHE A 228 6.78 -7.22 22.17
CA PHE A 228 6.21 -6.18 21.33
C PHE A 228 4.94 -6.66 20.61
N PHE A 229 5.01 -7.79 19.90
CA PHE A 229 3.85 -8.34 19.17
C PHE A 229 2.70 -8.70 20.10
N ALA A 230 2.98 -9.28 21.28
CA ALA A 230 1.94 -9.57 22.27
C ALA A 230 1.21 -8.29 22.73
N ARG A 231 1.95 -7.20 23.00
CA ARG A 231 1.39 -5.91 23.38
C ARG A 231 0.49 -5.33 22.27
N ILE A 232 1.01 -5.20 21.04
CA ILE A 232 0.27 -4.56 19.94
C ILE A 232 -0.92 -5.39 19.45
N GLN A 233 -0.89 -6.71 19.68
CA GLN A 233 -2.06 -7.57 19.47
C GLN A 233 -3.12 -7.32 20.53
N GLN A 234 -2.72 -7.25 21.79
CA GLN A 234 -3.64 -7.07 22.92
C GLN A 234 -4.31 -5.68 22.93
N ASP A 235 -3.56 -4.61 22.64
CA ASP A 235 -4.07 -3.23 22.64
C ASP A 235 -4.74 -2.82 21.30
N GLY A 236 -4.79 -3.74 20.33
CA GLY A 236 -5.40 -3.56 19.02
C GLY A 236 -4.59 -2.71 18.03
N THR A 237 -3.36 -2.29 18.36
CA THR A 237 -2.50 -1.49 17.47
C THR A 237 -2.21 -2.23 16.18
N LEU A 238 -1.92 -3.53 16.24
CA LEU A 238 -1.71 -4.34 15.04
C LEU A 238 -2.96 -4.38 14.16
N ASN A 239 -4.14 -4.54 14.77
CA ASN A 239 -5.40 -4.60 14.02
C ASN A 239 -5.70 -3.26 13.31
N ARG A 240 -5.46 -2.13 14.00
CA ARG A 240 -5.60 -0.79 13.39
C ARG A 240 -4.61 -0.60 12.24
N LEU A 241 -3.36 -1.03 12.41
CA LEU A 241 -2.35 -0.95 11.37
C LEU A 241 -2.73 -1.81 10.15
N LEU A 242 -3.16 -3.06 10.35
CA LEU A 242 -3.62 -3.93 9.27
C LEU A 242 -4.83 -3.35 8.53
N ASP A 243 -5.82 -2.83 9.26
CA ASP A 243 -7.00 -2.20 8.64
C ASP A 243 -6.66 -0.91 7.88
N ARG A 244 -5.67 -0.15 8.35
CA ARG A 244 -5.18 1.05 7.68
C ARG A 244 -4.65 0.75 6.27
N TYR A 245 -3.89 -0.34 6.11
CA TYR A 245 -3.24 -0.67 4.83
C TYR A 245 -3.98 -1.69 3.96
N TYR A 246 -4.81 -2.54 4.56
CA TYR A 246 -5.47 -3.65 3.87
C TYR A 246 -7.00 -3.64 4.00
N GLY A 247 -7.57 -2.90 4.95
CA GLY A 247 -9.00 -2.95 5.29
C GLY A 247 -9.95 -2.42 4.21
N HIS A 248 -9.43 -1.62 3.27
CA HIS A 248 -10.20 -1.03 2.18
C HIS A 248 -9.96 -1.66 0.80
N ARG A 249 -9.02 -2.60 0.64
CA ARG A 249 -8.61 -3.12 -0.68
C ARG A 249 -9.69 -3.88 -1.46
N ASN A 250 -10.72 -4.38 -0.77
CA ASN A 250 -11.85 -5.12 -1.37
C ASN A 250 -13.18 -4.34 -1.31
N ARG A 251 -13.13 -3.01 -1.17
CA ARG A 251 -14.34 -2.18 -0.99
C ARG A 251 -15.02 -1.83 -2.31
N LEU A 252 -14.25 -1.75 -3.39
CA LEU A 252 -14.76 -1.49 -4.72
C LEU A 252 -15.18 -2.79 -5.39
N LYS A 253 -16.31 -2.77 -6.11
CA LYS A 253 -16.63 -3.86 -7.04
C LYS A 253 -15.70 -3.74 -8.25
N GLN A 254 -15.38 -4.87 -8.89
CA GLN A 254 -14.51 -4.89 -10.08
C GLN A 254 -14.99 -3.93 -11.19
N ILE A 255 -16.31 -3.82 -11.38
CA ILE A 255 -16.89 -2.92 -12.39
C ILE A 255 -16.65 -1.44 -12.04
N ASP A 256 -16.73 -1.09 -10.76
CA ASP A 256 -16.53 0.28 -10.27
C ASP A 256 -15.05 0.67 -10.38
N ALA A 257 -14.14 -0.26 -10.06
CA ALA A 257 -12.71 -0.03 -10.19
C ALA A 257 -12.28 0.12 -11.66
N ALA A 258 -12.80 -0.72 -12.57
CA ALA A 258 -12.55 -0.60 -14.00
C ALA A 258 -13.08 0.71 -14.60
N ALA A 259 -14.28 1.14 -14.18
CA ALA A 259 -14.83 2.44 -14.57
C ALA A 259 -13.95 3.59 -14.07
N PHE A 260 -13.43 3.50 -12.86
CA PHE A 260 -12.53 4.52 -12.30
C PHE A 260 -11.21 4.64 -13.06
N VAL A 261 -10.56 3.53 -13.39
CA VAL A 261 -9.33 3.53 -14.20
C VAL A 261 -9.60 4.20 -15.55
N THR A 262 -10.69 3.82 -16.23
CA THR A 262 -11.08 4.40 -17.52
C THR A 262 -11.33 5.90 -17.42
N SER A 263 -12.09 6.35 -16.41
CA SER A 263 -12.32 7.78 -16.18
C SER A 263 -11.05 8.53 -15.80
N THR A 264 -10.09 7.89 -15.12
CA THR A 264 -8.82 8.53 -14.74
C THR A 264 -8.01 8.90 -15.98
N GLU A 265 -8.02 8.06 -17.01
CA GLU A 265 -7.35 8.35 -18.27
C GLU A 265 -8.13 9.35 -19.13
N ARG A 266 -9.46 9.27 -19.13
CA ARG A 266 -10.34 10.07 -20.00
C ARG A 266 -10.68 11.45 -19.46
N ASP A 267 -11.10 11.55 -18.21
CA ASP A 267 -11.79 12.70 -17.63
C ASP A 267 -10.89 13.52 -16.69
N LEU A 268 -10.08 12.86 -15.85
CA LEU A 268 -9.23 13.53 -14.86
C LEU A 268 -8.26 14.58 -15.44
N PRO A 269 -7.65 14.40 -16.64
CA PRO A 269 -6.75 15.40 -17.19
C PRO A 269 -7.36 16.80 -17.35
N GLU A 270 -8.68 16.88 -17.60
CA GLU A 270 -9.41 18.15 -17.73
C GLU A 270 -9.45 18.94 -16.41
N TYR A 271 -9.59 18.23 -15.28
CA TYR A 271 -9.81 18.84 -13.96
C TYR A 271 -8.58 18.81 -13.05
N ARG A 272 -7.49 18.15 -13.46
CA ARG A 272 -6.29 17.95 -12.64
C ARG A 272 -5.72 19.25 -12.08
N SER A 273 -5.63 20.30 -12.91
CA SER A 273 -5.10 21.61 -12.48
C SER A 273 -5.97 22.27 -11.42
N LEU A 274 -7.29 22.05 -11.44
CA LEU A 274 -8.23 22.58 -10.46
C LEU A 274 -8.08 21.87 -9.11
N PHE A 275 -7.87 20.54 -9.12
CA PHE A 275 -7.55 19.79 -7.90
C PHE A 275 -6.20 20.20 -7.31
N GLN A 276 -5.20 20.47 -8.16
CA GLN A 276 -3.90 20.98 -7.72
C GLN A 276 -4.03 22.38 -7.11
N GLU A 277 -4.80 23.28 -7.74
CA GLU A 277 -5.09 24.60 -7.17
C GLU A 277 -5.77 24.46 -5.79
N ALA A 278 -6.76 23.59 -5.67
CA ALA A 278 -7.45 23.35 -4.40
C ALA A 278 -6.51 22.74 -3.34
N ALA A 279 -5.57 21.89 -3.76
CA ALA A 279 -4.54 21.35 -2.89
C ALA A 279 -3.60 22.43 -2.37
N ASP A 280 -3.15 23.35 -3.23
CA ASP A 280 -2.30 24.48 -2.84
C ASP A 280 -3.00 25.39 -1.81
N LEU A 281 -4.31 25.59 -1.97
CA LEU A 281 -5.12 26.42 -1.06
C LEU A 281 -5.41 25.77 0.30
N THR A 282 -5.41 24.44 0.39
CA THR A 282 -5.91 23.71 1.56
C THR A 282 -4.87 22.79 2.20
N SER A 283 -3.72 22.59 1.56
CA SER A 283 -2.71 21.59 1.91
C SER A 283 -3.23 20.14 1.92
N ILE A 284 -4.38 19.87 1.28
CA ILE A 284 -4.91 18.52 1.10
C ILE A 284 -4.40 17.97 -0.23
N ASP A 285 -3.87 16.75 -0.25
CA ASP A 285 -3.38 16.10 -1.47
C ASP A 285 -4.43 16.13 -2.60
N TRP A 286 -4.05 16.65 -3.77
CA TRP A 286 -4.94 16.79 -4.92
C TRP A 286 -5.58 15.45 -5.33
N ARG A 287 -4.88 14.33 -5.14
CA ARG A 287 -5.39 12.99 -5.45
C ARG A 287 -6.48 12.57 -4.47
N LEU A 288 -6.42 13.02 -3.21
CA LEU A 288 -7.49 12.78 -2.24
C LEU A 288 -8.74 13.61 -2.59
N LEU A 289 -8.55 14.87 -3.01
CA LEU A 289 -9.64 15.73 -3.49
C LEU A 289 -10.30 15.15 -4.75
N ALA A 290 -9.50 14.67 -5.69
CA ALA A 290 -9.99 13.99 -6.89
C ALA A 290 -10.74 12.69 -6.56
N ALA A 291 -10.24 11.89 -5.61
CA ALA A 291 -10.92 10.68 -5.14
C ALA A 291 -12.27 10.98 -4.47
N LEU A 292 -12.35 12.04 -3.66
CA LEU A 292 -13.60 12.54 -3.09
C LEU A 292 -14.58 12.96 -4.20
N ALA A 293 -14.14 13.79 -5.15
CA ALA A 293 -14.96 14.23 -6.27
C ALA A 293 -15.48 13.06 -7.12
N TYR A 294 -14.66 12.03 -7.34
CA TYR A 294 -15.11 10.84 -8.06
C TYR A 294 -16.19 10.08 -7.30
N GLN A 295 -16.03 9.92 -5.98
CA GLN A 295 -17.05 9.27 -5.16
C GLN A 295 -18.36 10.06 -5.12
N GLU A 296 -18.30 11.39 -5.19
CA GLU A 296 -19.47 12.27 -5.15
C GLU A 296 -20.20 12.35 -6.49
N SER A 297 -19.49 12.54 -7.60
CA SER A 297 -20.10 12.81 -8.91
C SER A 297 -19.49 12.06 -10.09
N GLN A 298 -18.51 11.18 -9.87
CA GLN A 298 -17.71 10.57 -10.94
C GLN A 298 -17.05 11.62 -11.85
N TRP A 299 -16.67 12.76 -11.27
CA TRP A 299 -16.17 13.96 -11.98
C TRP A 299 -17.16 14.59 -12.98
N ASP A 300 -18.46 14.40 -12.78
CA ASP A 300 -19.49 15.15 -13.50
C ASP A 300 -19.74 16.51 -12.81
N PRO A 301 -19.43 17.66 -13.45
CA PRO A 301 -19.73 18.99 -12.90
C PRO A 301 -21.23 19.32 -12.92
N LEU A 302 -22.05 18.58 -13.68
CA LEU A 302 -23.48 18.80 -13.82
C LEU A 302 -24.32 17.84 -12.95
N ALA A 303 -23.68 17.04 -12.10
CA ALA A 303 -24.36 16.09 -11.24
C ALA A 303 -25.39 16.79 -10.32
N THR A 304 -26.54 16.15 -10.17
CA THR A 304 -27.63 16.61 -9.29
C THR A 304 -28.28 15.42 -8.57
N SER A 305 -28.74 15.64 -7.35
CA SER A 305 -29.47 14.63 -6.57
C SER A 305 -30.92 15.04 -6.28
N TYR A 306 -31.72 14.06 -5.85
CA TYR A 306 -33.06 14.27 -5.30
C TYR A 306 -33.07 15.08 -3.98
N THR A 307 -31.94 15.15 -3.27
CA THR A 307 -31.72 15.97 -2.07
C THR A 307 -31.16 17.36 -2.37
N ASN A 308 -31.11 17.76 -3.65
CA ASN A 308 -30.65 19.08 -4.11
C ASN A 308 -29.16 19.38 -3.83
N VAL A 309 -28.33 18.37 -3.58
CA VAL A 309 -26.87 18.52 -3.71
C VAL A 309 -26.47 18.52 -5.19
N ARG A 310 -25.49 19.34 -5.56
CA ARG A 310 -25.14 19.58 -6.97
C ARG A 310 -23.64 19.79 -7.18
N GLY A 311 -23.20 19.49 -8.40
CA GLY A 311 -21.87 19.81 -8.87
C GLY A 311 -20.82 18.74 -8.55
N MET A 312 -19.59 19.02 -8.95
CA MET A 312 -18.47 18.06 -8.86
C MET A 312 -18.20 17.55 -7.44
N MET A 313 -18.37 18.40 -6.43
CA MET A 313 -18.17 18.03 -5.02
C MET A 313 -19.48 17.79 -4.26
N MET A 314 -20.62 17.73 -4.99
CA MET A 314 -21.96 17.51 -4.45
C MET A 314 -22.31 18.39 -3.24
N LEU A 315 -22.17 19.71 -3.42
CA LEU A 315 -22.40 20.67 -2.35
C LEU A 315 -23.90 20.92 -2.12
N THR A 316 -24.30 20.88 -0.85
CA THR A 316 -25.59 21.45 -0.40
C THR A 316 -25.61 22.96 -0.64
N GLU A 317 -26.79 23.56 -0.65
CA GLU A 317 -26.95 25.02 -0.72
C GLU A 317 -26.26 25.74 0.44
N ASP A 318 -26.54 25.33 1.69
CA ASP A 318 -25.92 25.92 2.89
C ASP A 318 -24.38 25.88 2.86
N THR A 319 -23.81 24.75 2.43
CA THR A 319 -22.35 24.61 2.29
C THR A 319 -21.80 25.51 1.18
N ALA A 320 -22.49 25.60 0.05
CA ALA A 320 -22.09 26.47 -1.05
C ALA A 320 -22.11 27.95 -0.63
N ASP A 321 -23.16 28.39 0.05
CA ASP A 321 -23.28 29.75 0.58
C ASP A 321 -22.17 30.05 1.60
N ARG A 322 -21.93 29.12 2.54
CA ARG A 322 -20.87 29.26 3.55
C ARG A 322 -19.48 29.35 2.91
N MET A 323 -19.26 28.67 1.79
CA MET A 323 -17.99 28.68 1.06
C MET A 323 -17.91 29.79 -0.01
N GLY A 324 -18.96 30.60 -0.19
CA GLY A 324 -19.00 31.71 -1.14
C GLY A 324 -19.10 31.29 -2.61
N VAL A 325 -19.71 30.13 -2.89
CA VAL A 325 -19.93 29.60 -4.24
C VAL A 325 -21.13 30.31 -4.88
N LYS A 326 -20.93 30.84 -6.08
CA LYS A 326 -21.99 31.47 -6.89
C LYS A 326 -22.64 30.47 -7.81
N ASN A 327 -21.87 29.52 -8.33
CA ASN A 327 -22.36 28.49 -9.23
C ASN A 327 -21.83 27.11 -8.82
N ARG A 328 -22.69 26.29 -8.20
CA ARG A 328 -22.34 24.91 -7.82
C ARG A 328 -21.99 24.01 -9.02
N LEU A 329 -22.45 24.36 -10.23
CA LEU A 329 -22.19 23.61 -11.47
C LEU A 329 -20.91 24.06 -12.19
N ASP A 330 -20.24 25.11 -11.69
CA ASP A 330 -18.89 25.44 -12.14
C ASP A 330 -17.88 24.48 -11.48
N PRO A 331 -17.09 23.71 -12.24
CA PRO A 331 -16.18 22.73 -11.68
C PRO A 331 -15.15 23.35 -10.74
N ARG A 332 -14.60 24.53 -11.09
CA ARG A 332 -13.57 25.18 -10.27
C ARG A 332 -14.14 25.67 -8.94
N GLU A 333 -15.28 26.36 -8.96
CA GLU A 333 -15.96 26.80 -7.73
C GLU A 333 -16.36 25.60 -6.86
N SER A 334 -16.91 24.54 -7.46
CA SER A 334 -17.32 23.32 -6.76
C SER A 334 -16.13 22.63 -6.08
N ILE A 335 -15.03 22.38 -6.81
CA ILE A 335 -13.80 21.75 -6.31
C ILE A 335 -13.19 22.56 -5.16
N ILE A 336 -12.97 23.86 -5.35
CA ILE A 336 -12.33 24.71 -4.33
C ILE A 336 -13.19 24.76 -3.06
N ALA A 337 -14.51 24.87 -3.18
CA ALA A 337 -15.39 24.92 -2.03
C ALA A 337 -15.46 23.57 -1.29
N GLY A 338 -15.54 22.45 -2.02
CA GLY A 338 -15.48 21.11 -1.41
C GLY A 338 -14.17 20.88 -0.66
N ALA A 339 -13.04 21.29 -1.24
CA ALA A 339 -11.73 21.20 -0.59
C ALA A 339 -11.65 22.05 0.69
N LYS A 340 -12.11 23.32 0.63
CA LYS A 340 -12.16 24.20 1.80
C LYS A 340 -13.08 23.66 2.89
N TYR A 341 -14.22 23.09 2.51
CA TYR A 341 -15.14 22.48 3.46
C TYR A 341 -14.52 21.25 4.13
N LEU A 342 -13.83 20.38 3.39
CA LEU A 342 -13.09 19.27 3.98
C LEU A 342 -11.98 19.77 4.93
N ALA A 343 -11.23 20.80 4.55
CA ALA A 343 -10.20 21.41 5.39
C ALA A 343 -10.78 21.94 6.71
N LEU A 344 -11.92 22.64 6.64
CA LEU A 344 -12.65 23.10 7.81
C LEU A 344 -13.06 21.94 8.73
N LEU A 345 -13.57 20.84 8.17
CA LEU A 345 -13.93 19.67 8.97
C LEU A 345 -12.71 19.02 9.63
N LYS A 346 -11.55 18.99 8.95
CA LYS A 346 -10.27 18.53 9.54
C LYS A 346 -9.82 19.44 10.68
N GLU A 347 -10.00 20.75 10.56
CA GLU A 347 -9.67 21.73 11.61
C GLU A 347 -10.57 21.56 12.84
N GLN A 348 -11.85 21.25 12.64
CA GLN A 348 -12.81 21.01 13.74
C GLN A 348 -12.54 19.73 14.53
N MET A 349 -11.75 18.79 14.00
CA MET A 349 -11.39 17.58 14.74
C MET A 349 -10.56 17.92 16.00
N PRO A 350 -10.70 17.17 17.11
CA PRO A 350 -9.81 17.32 18.25
C PRO A 350 -8.32 17.15 17.89
N ASP A 351 -7.44 18.00 18.43
CA ASP A 351 -5.98 17.98 18.14
C ASP A 351 -5.30 16.64 18.44
N ARG A 352 -5.83 15.89 19.41
CA ARG A 352 -5.33 14.55 19.76
C ARG A 352 -5.51 13.51 18.66
N ILE A 353 -6.34 13.77 17.64
CA ILE A 353 -6.57 12.86 16.53
C ILE A 353 -5.45 13.03 15.50
N PRO A 354 -4.54 12.06 15.36
CA PRO A 354 -3.42 12.17 14.43
C PRO A 354 -3.88 11.88 12.99
N GLU A 355 -3.07 12.29 12.02
CA GLU A 355 -3.15 11.72 10.67
C GLU A 355 -2.72 10.24 10.70
N PRO A 356 -3.26 9.39 9.81
CA PRO A 356 -4.26 9.70 8.78
C PRO A 356 -5.72 9.64 9.26
N ASP A 357 -5.97 9.21 10.50
CA ASP A 357 -7.32 9.05 11.06
C ASP A 357 -8.12 10.36 11.05
N ARG A 358 -7.46 11.51 11.28
CA ARG A 358 -8.08 12.84 11.17
C ARG A 358 -8.72 13.08 9.80
N THR A 359 -8.05 12.69 8.71
CA THR A 359 -8.59 12.78 7.36
C THR A 359 -9.83 11.91 7.17
N TRP A 360 -9.77 10.65 7.62
CA TRP A 360 -10.88 9.70 7.45
C TRP A 360 -12.12 10.12 8.23
N LEU A 361 -11.93 10.67 9.43
CA LEU A 361 -13.02 11.21 10.23
C LEU A 361 -13.61 12.48 9.61
N ALA A 362 -12.79 13.37 9.05
CA ALA A 362 -13.28 14.53 8.33
C ALA A 362 -14.11 14.15 7.10
N LEU A 363 -13.74 13.09 6.36
CA LEU A 363 -14.54 12.58 5.24
C LEU A 363 -15.87 11.97 5.71
N ALA A 364 -15.88 11.27 6.85
CA ALA A 364 -17.13 10.78 7.43
C ALA A 364 -18.05 11.95 7.83
N ALA A 365 -17.49 13.02 8.40
CA ALA A 365 -18.22 14.25 8.69
C ALA A 365 -18.64 15.03 7.44
N TYR A 366 -17.90 14.92 6.33
CA TYR A 366 -18.28 15.51 5.04
C TYR A 366 -19.61 14.93 4.57
N ASN A 367 -19.78 13.61 4.72
CA ASN A 367 -20.98 12.90 4.29
C ASN A 367 -22.15 12.98 5.28
N GLN A 368 -21.91 12.75 6.59
CA GLN A 368 -22.99 12.65 7.59
C GLN A 368 -23.03 13.86 8.54
N GLY A 369 -22.16 14.84 8.37
CA GLY A 369 -22.05 15.97 9.30
C GLY A 369 -21.25 15.66 10.56
N TYR A 370 -20.64 16.69 11.13
CA TYR A 370 -19.80 16.59 12.34
C TYR A 370 -20.58 16.07 13.57
N GLY A 371 -21.86 16.44 13.71
CA GLY A 371 -22.69 16.02 14.84
C GLY A 371 -22.87 14.49 14.91
N HIS A 372 -23.22 13.86 13.80
CA HIS A 372 -23.39 12.41 13.75
C HIS A 372 -22.05 11.66 13.83
N LEU A 373 -20.96 12.26 13.33
CA LEU A 373 -19.61 11.74 13.61
C LEU A 373 -19.33 11.73 15.12
N GLU A 374 -19.65 12.81 15.85
CA GLU A 374 -19.42 12.88 17.29
C GLU A 374 -20.26 11.84 18.05
N ASP A 375 -21.51 11.62 17.63
CA ASP A 375 -22.35 10.56 18.16
C ASP A 375 -21.71 9.16 17.93
N ALA A 376 -21.10 8.92 16.77
CA ALA A 376 -20.35 7.68 16.51
C ALA A 376 -19.11 7.55 17.43
N ARG A 377 -18.40 8.65 17.71
CA ARG A 377 -17.24 8.68 18.62
C ARG A 377 -17.65 8.38 20.07
N ILE A 378 -18.77 8.95 20.52
CA ILE A 378 -19.36 8.65 21.83
C ILE A 378 -19.74 7.17 21.91
N LEU A 379 -20.43 6.65 20.88
CA LEU A 379 -20.82 5.26 20.84
C LEU A 379 -19.60 4.31 20.85
N THR A 380 -18.53 4.67 20.13
CA THR A 380 -17.27 3.92 20.12
C THR A 380 -16.66 3.84 21.52
N THR A 381 -16.61 4.96 22.24
CA THR A 381 -16.09 5.03 23.61
C THR A 381 -16.92 4.16 24.56
N ARG A 382 -18.25 4.24 24.49
CA ARG A 382 -19.17 3.45 25.34
C ARG A 382 -18.97 1.93 25.18
N ASN A 383 -18.46 1.51 24.02
CA ASN A 383 -18.20 0.11 23.72
C ASN A 383 -16.70 -0.25 23.79
N GLY A 384 -15.88 0.55 24.48
CA GLY A 384 -14.47 0.25 24.74
C GLY A 384 -13.55 0.39 23.54
N GLY A 385 -14.00 0.99 22.44
CA GLY A 385 -13.17 1.30 21.27
C GLY A 385 -12.44 2.64 21.40
N ASN A 386 -11.47 2.87 20.52
CA ASN A 386 -10.76 4.15 20.45
C ASN A 386 -11.57 5.19 19.63
N PRO A 387 -12.07 6.29 20.25
CA PRO A 387 -12.86 7.32 19.57
C PRO A 387 -12.02 8.29 18.72
N ASP A 388 -10.72 8.05 18.58
CA ASP A 388 -9.82 8.80 17.72
C ASP A 388 -9.27 7.91 16.57
N SER A 389 -9.77 6.67 16.43
CA SER A 389 -9.40 5.75 15.35
C SER A 389 -10.57 5.48 14.41
N TRP A 390 -10.38 5.75 13.12
CA TRP A 390 -11.36 5.42 12.08
C TRP A 390 -11.69 3.92 12.06
N THR A 391 -10.69 3.05 12.23
CA THR A 391 -10.88 1.59 12.27
C THR A 391 -11.86 1.15 13.35
N ASP A 392 -11.89 1.83 14.49
CA ASP A 392 -12.83 1.53 15.57
C ASP A 392 -14.17 2.21 15.35
N ILE A 393 -14.17 3.49 14.96
CA ILE A 393 -15.40 4.27 14.75
C ILE A 393 -16.27 3.68 13.65
N LYS A 394 -15.68 3.22 12.54
CA LYS A 394 -16.42 2.66 11.40
C LYS A 394 -17.21 1.39 11.75
N LYS A 395 -16.86 0.70 12.86
CA LYS A 395 -17.61 -0.47 13.36
C LYS A 395 -18.94 -0.05 14.00
N TRP A 396 -18.98 1.14 14.62
CA TRP A 396 -20.11 1.63 15.40
C TRP A 396 -21.01 2.59 14.60
N MET A 397 -20.44 3.30 13.64
CA MET A 397 -21.16 4.27 12.82
C MET A 397 -22.42 3.69 12.12
N PRO A 398 -22.45 2.45 11.59
CA PRO A 398 -23.67 1.88 11.03
C PRO A 398 -24.82 1.72 12.02
N LEU A 399 -24.53 1.62 13.33
CA LEU A 399 -25.57 1.45 14.36
C LEU A 399 -26.34 2.74 14.66
N LEU A 400 -25.91 3.88 14.13
CA LEU A 400 -26.65 5.15 14.24
C LEU A 400 -28.03 5.13 13.54
N ASN A 401 -28.34 4.09 12.76
CA ASN A 401 -29.67 3.89 12.18
C ASN A 401 -30.58 2.99 13.03
N GLN A 402 -30.09 2.47 14.17
CA GLN A 402 -30.82 1.55 15.04
C GLN A 402 -31.36 2.27 16.28
N PRO A 403 -32.68 2.21 16.57
CA PRO A 403 -33.31 2.94 17.69
C PRO A 403 -32.62 2.72 19.04
N GLY A 404 -32.28 1.47 19.37
CA GLY A 404 -31.61 1.12 20.63
C GLY A 404 -30.24 1.79 20.84
N TYR A 405 -29.66 2.39 19.82
CA TYR A 405 -28.41 3.13 19.90
C TYR A 405 -28.65 4.65 19.78
N TYR A 406 -29.30 5.11 18.71
CA TYR A 406 -29.39 6.54 18.40
C TYR A 406 -30.28 7.33 19.37
N GLU A 407 -31.25 6.70 20.03
CA GLU A 407 -32.14 7.38 20.99
C GLU A 407 -31.38 7.90 22.22
N THR A 408 -30.19 7.37 22.49
CA THR A 408 -29.32 7.76 23.60
C THR A 408 -28.24 8.78 23.22
N LEU A 409 -28.30 9.28 21.98
CA LEU A 409 -27.30 10.12 21.34
C LEU A 409 -27.91 11.48 20.97
N LYS A 410 -27.08 12.53 20.86
CA LYS A 410 -27.56 13.92 20.84
C LYS A 410 -28.22 14.28 19.50
N TYR A 411 -27.63 13.82 18.40
CA TYR A 411 -28.08 14.15 17.05
C TYR A 411 -29.00 13.06 16.47
N GLY A 412 -29.05 11.88 17.10
CA GLY A 412 -30.05 10.87 16.81
C GLY A 412 -29.76 10.09 15.53
N TYR A 413 -30.83 9.73 14.81
CA TYR A 413 -30.75 8.86 13.63
C TYR A 413 -29.78 9.40 12.58
N ALA A 414 -28.90 8.54 12.08
CA ALA A 414 -28.06 8.81 10.92
C ALA A 414 -27.85 7.56 10.06
N ARG A 415 -27.60 7.75 8.77
CA ARG A 415 -27.24 6.66 7.85
C ARG A 415 -25.74 6.41 7.88
N GLY A 416 -25.19 6.14 9.06
CA GLY A 416 -23.74 6.02 9.24
C GLY A 416 -23.06 4.93 8.39
N GLY A 417 -23.80 3.92 7.95
CA GLY A 417 -23.29 2.94 6.97
C GLY A 417 -22.91 3.57 5.62
N GLU A 418 -23.62 4.60 5.17
CA GLU A 418 -23.30 5.34 3.93
C GLU A 418 -21.96 6.09 4.07
N ALA A 419 -21.70 6.73 5.23
CA ALA A 419 -20.39 7.35 5.50
C ALA A 419 -19.25 6.33 5.48
N VAL A 420 -19.45 5.15 6.08
CA VAL A 420 -18.43 4.10 6.06
C VAL A 420 -18.12 3.67 4.63
N ILE A 421 -19.14 3.46 3.80
CA ILE A 421 -18.95 3.12 2.38
C ILE A 421 -18.18 4.23 1.67
N LEU A 422 -18.59 5.49 1.83
CA LEU A 422 -17.95 6.64 1.19
C LEU A 422 -16.46 6.73 1.54
N VAL A 423 -16.12 6.71 2.83
CA VAL A 423 -14.72 6.85 3.28
C VAL A 423 -13.87 5.70 2.76
N GLU A 424 -14.37 4.48 2.82
CA GLU A 424 -13.63 3.29 2.38
C GLU A 424 -13.44 3.26 0.86
N SER A 425 -14.42 3.74 0.08
CA SER A 425 -14.28 3.91 -1.37
C SER A 425 -13.28 5.01 -1.72
N ILE A 426 -13.34 6.18 -1.06
CA ILE A 426 -12.38 7.28 -1.27
C ILE A 426 -10.95 6.83 -0.97
N ARG A 427 -10.74 6.07 0.11
CA ARG A 427 -9.42 5.48 0.43
C ARG A 427 -8.90 4.59 -0.70
N SER A 428 -9.80 3.80 -1.30
CA SER A 428 -9.46 2.93 -2.43
C SER A 428 -9.11 3.75 -3.68
N TYR A 429 -9.93 4.73 -4.06
CA TYR A 429 -9.66 5.61 -5.20
C TYR A 429 -8.40 6.45 -5.00
N TYR A 430 -8.12 6.92 -3.79
CA TYR A 430 -6.92 7.68 -3.47
C TYR A 430 -5.65 6.84 -3.66
N ASP A 431 -5.64 5.60 -3.16
CA ASP A 431 -4.52 4.67 -3.38
C ASP A 431 -4.33 4.36 -4.87
N MET A 432 -5.43 4.19 -5.60
CA MET A 432 -5.40 4.00 -7.05
C MET A 432 -4.79 5.19 -7.78
N LEU A 433 -5.17 6.41 -7.44
CA LEU A 433 -4.59 7.62 -8.04
C LEU A 433 -3.11 7.78 -7.69
N LYS A 434 -2.69 7.51 -6.45
CA LYS A 434 -1.28 7.53 -6.08
C LYS A 434 -0.46 6.60 -6.96
N ARG A 435 -0.98 5.40 -7.25
CA ARG A 435 -0.31 4.43 -8.13
C ARG A 435 -0.27 4.89 -9.58
N LEU A 436 -1.41 5.23 -10.16
CA LEU A 436 -1.51 5.65 -11.58
C LEU A 436 -0.67 6.90 -11.85
N ASP A 437 -0.65 7.86 -10.92
CA ASP A 437 0.20 9.05 -10.98
C ASP A 437 1.70 8.68 -10.94
N SER A 438 2.09 7.77 -10.05
CA SER A 438 3.50 7.31 -9.99
C SER A 438 3.96 6.59 -11.26
N GLU A 439 3.07 5.81 -11.89
CA GLU A 439 3.35 5.07 -13.11
C GLU A 439 3.44 6.00 -14.34
N SER A 440 2.57 7.02 -14.41
CA SER A 440 2.66 8.05 -15.47
C SER A 440 3.97 8.85 -15.39
N VAL A 441 4.35 9.30 -14.19
CA VAL A 441 5.65 9.99 -13.97
C VAL A 441 6.84 9.07 -14.32
N ALA A 442 6.76 7.78 -13.97
CA ALA A 442 7.81 6.81 -14.32
C ALA A 442 7.88 6.54 -15.84
N ALA A 443 6.76 6.59 -16.56
CA ALA A 443 6.71 6.43 -18.01
C ALA A 443 7.29 7.66 -18.73
N GLU A 444 7.00 8.87 -18.27
CA GLU A 444 7.53 10.12 -18.82
C GLU A 444 9.05 10.27 -18.63
N THR A 445 9.61 9.68 -17.57
CA THR A 445 11.04 9.77 -17.23
C THR A 445 11.90 8.69 -17.89
N LYS A 446 11.32 7.67 -18.54
CA LYS A 446 12.10 6.72 -19.35
C LYS A 446 12.55 7.41 -20.65
N PRO A 447 13.86 7.49 -20.94
CA PRO A 447 14.31 8.07 -22.21
C PRO A 447 13.75 7.25 -23.37
N ILE A 448 13.02 7.91 -24.27
CA ILE A 448 12.54 7.31 -25.51
C ILE A 448 13.78 6.95 -26.34
N SER A 449 14.22 5.70 -26.23
CA SER A 449 15.20 5.13 -27.15
C SER A 449 14.48 4.94 -28.49
N TYR A 450 14.57 5.92 -29.37
CA TYR A 450 14.29 5.70 -30.78
C TYR A 450 15.39 4.77 -31.33
N SER A 451 15.24 3.47 -31.16
CA SER A 451 15.90 2.53 -32.06
C SER A 451 15.21 2.69 -33.41
N LEU A 452 15.81 3.48 -34.30
CA LEU A 452 15.43 3.51 -35.72
C LEU A 452 15.32 2.06 -36.21
N ILE A 453 14.12 1.69 -36.66
CA ILE A 453 13.86 0.39 -37.28
C ILE A 453 14.86 0.27 -38.45
N GLU A 454 15.56 -0.87 -38.52
CA GLU A 454 16.65 -1.14 -39.49
C GLU A 454 16.41 -0.72 -40.95
N PRO A 455 15.18 -0.69 -41.52
CA PRO A 455 14.96 -0.22 -42.88
C PRO A 455 15.37 1.25 -43.11
N LEU A 456 15.32 2.12 -42.09
CA LEU A 456 15.63 3.55 -42.22
C LEU A 456 17.13 3.86 -42.22
N LYS A 457 17.98 2.96 -41.70
CA LYS A 457 19.45 3.13 -41.76
C LYS A 457 20.04 2.89 -43.14
N ARG A 458 19.35 2.16 -44.03
CA ARG A 458 19.82 1.88 -45.40
C ARG A 458 19.56 3.02 -46.39
N LEU A 459 18.68 3.97 -46.07
CA LEU A 459 18.40 5.13 -46.92
C LEU A 459 19.35 6.32 -46.68
N LEU A 460 20.22 6.24 -45.67
CA LEU A 460 21.19 7.28 -45.31
C LEU A 460 22.65 6.81 -45.49
N ARG A 461 22.91 5.89 -46.43
CA ARG A 461 24.27 5.51 -46.86
C ARG A 461 24.46 5.69 -48.34
#